data_AF-A0A353M356-F1
#
_entry.id   AF-A0A353M356-F1
#
_cell.length_a   1.000
_cell.length_b   1.000
_cell.length_c   1.000
_cell.angle_alpha   90.00
_cell.angle_beta   90.00
_cell.angle_gamma   90.00
#
_symmetry.space_group_name_H-M   'P 1'
#
loop_
_entity.id
_entity.type
_entity.pdbx_description
1 polymer ?
#
loop_
_entity_poly.entity_id
_entity_poly.type
_entity_poly.pdbx_seq_one_letter_code
_entity_poly.pdbx_strand_id
1 'polypeptide(L)'
;TNQILELQITQEYTGQQRHLCYLVPQWKEILDFDTYSQGPGSTVSEVVSSGMTAVVNVGDDPNWTGHTLAQANLYGYARLAWDPHLGAQRITEEWITLTFGRDLKVLDTVSRMLLSSWEIYENYTMPLGIGWMCNPNHHFGPNVDGYEYSKWGTYHRADHFGIGVDRTVKNGTGYVGQYRPENARVYESQESCPQELLLFF
;
A
#
# COMPACT_ATOMS: atom_id res chain seq x y z
N THR A 1 -7.06 6.56 23.44
CA THR A 1 -8.10 6.81 22.42
C THR A 1 -8.19 5.57 21.56
N ASN A 2 -9.39 5.05 21.30
CA ASN A 2 -9.54 3.89 20.42
C ASN A 2 -9.17 4.30 18.99
N GLN A 3 -8.44 3.44 18.29
CA GLN A 3 -7.98 3.67 16.91
C GLN A 3 -8.37 2.48 16.05
N ILE A 4 -8.78 2.76 14.81
CA ILE A 4 -9.04 1.75 13.78
C ILE A 4 -8.24 2.11 12.53
N LEU A 5 -7.83 1.10 11.76
CA LEU A 5 -7.14 1.27 10.49
C LEU A 5 -8.15 1.31 9.34
N GLU A 6 -8.05 2.31 8.46
CA GLU A 6 -8.81 2.39 7.21
C GLU A 6 -7.92 2.00 6.03
N LEU A 7 -8.39 1.06 5.20
CA LEU A 7 -7.72 0.63 3.98
C LEU A 7 -8.57 0.91 2.73
N GLN A 8 -7.93 1.08 1.59
CA GLN A 8 -8.63 1.26 0.31
C GLN A 8 -8.57 -0.03 -0.51
N ILE A 9 -9.72 -0.70 -0.69
CA ILE A 9 -9.84 -1.89 -1.56
C ILE A 9 -10.11 -1.44 -2.99
N THR A 10 -10.95 -0.41 -3.17
CA THR A 10 -11.10 0.25 -4.47
C THR A 10 -9.77 0.86 -4.89
N GLN A 11 -9.37 0.63 -6.12
CA GLN A 11 -7.98 0.89 -6.54
C GLN A 11 -7.79 2.32 -7.06
N GLU A 12 -8.12 3.35 -6.29
CA GLU A 12 -8.09 4.75 -6.77
C GLU A 12 -6.73 5.14 -7.37
N TYR A 13 -5.64 4.88 -6.64
CA TYR A 13 -4.26 5.14 -7.04
C TYR A 13 -3.50 3.88 -7.47
N THR A 14 -4.12 2.71 -7.32
CA THR A 14 -3.53 1.39 -7.61
C THR A 14 -4.13 0.75 -8.86
N GLY A 15 -4.56 1.59 -9.83
CA GLY A 15 -4.86 1.17 -11.20
C GLY A 15 -6.33 0.96 -11.55
N GLN A 16 -7.24 1.37 -10.67
CA GLN A 16 -8.69 1.48 -10.89
C GLN A 16 -9.35 0.21 -11.41
N GLN A 17 -8.88 -0.95 -10.95
CA GLN A 17 -9.28 -2.26 -11.47
C GLN A 17 -9.10 -2.42 -13.00
N ARG A 18 -8.35 -1.53 -13.66
CA ARG A 18 -7.85 -1.73 -15.04
C ARG A 18 -6.52 -2.47 -15.02
N HIS A 19 -5.71 -2.17 -14.00
CA HIS A 19 -4.48 -2.90 -13.70
C HIS A 19 -4.76 -3.93 -12.61
N LEU A 20 -4.14 -5.10 -12.72
CA LEU A 20 -4.08 -6.03 -11.61
C LEU A 20 -3.18 -5.42 -10.53
N CYS A 21 -3.72 -5.27 -9.32
CA CYS A 21 -2.96 -4.86 -8.14
C CYS A 21 -3.58 -5.53 -6.92
N TYR A 22 -2.94 -6.60 -6.45
CA TYR A 22 -3.35 -7.35 -5.28
C TYR A 22 -2.73 -6.73 -4.03
N LEU A 23 -3.57 -6.24 -3.12
CA LEU A 23 -3.17 -5.33 -2.04
C LEU A 23 -2.87 -6.02 -0.71
N VAL A 24 -3.12 -7.34 -0.61
CA VAL A 24 -2.85 -8.10 0.61
C VAL A 24 -1.37 -8.03 1.03
N PRO A 25 -0.36 -8.15 0.15
CA PRO A 25 1.03 -7.94 0.53
C PRO A 25 1.28 -6.56 1.16
N GLN A 26 0.80 -5.48 0.53
CA GLN A 26 0.92 -4.12 1.06
C GLN A 26 0.28 -3.97 2.45
N TRP A 27 -0.93 -4.51 2.62
CA TRP A 27 -1.63 -4.45 3.92
C TRP A 27 -0.92 -5.25 5.00
N LYS A 28 -0.24 -6.35 4.64
CA LYS A 28 0.60 -7.07 5.59
C LYS A 28 1.80 -6.26 6.02
N GLU A 29 2.49 -5.56 5.11
CA GLU A 29 3.57 -4.66 5.49
C GLU A 29 3.11 -3.58 6.47
N ILE A 30 1.91 -3.01 6.24
CA ILE A 30 1.30 -2.05 7.18
C ILE A 30 1.00 -2.71 8.53
N LEU A 31 0.33 -3.86 8.54
CA LEU A 31 -0.10 -4.54 9.77
C LEU A 31 1.08 -5.05 10.60
N ASP A 32 2.13 -5.52 9.93
CA ASP A 32 3.33 -6.11 10.55
C ASP A 32 4.37 -5.04 10.94
N PHE A 33 4.15 -3.76 10.57
CA PHE A 33 5.05 -2.66 10.93
C PHE A 33 5.13 -2.45 12.44
N ASP A 34 6.31 -2.67 13.03
CA ASP A 34 6.55 -2.43 14.45
C ASP A 34 6.64 -0.92 14.73
N THR A 35 5.67 -0.41 15.49
CA THR A 35 5.61 1.01 15.85
C THR A 35 6.54 1.36 17.00
N TYR A 36 7.04 0.36 17.74
CA TYR A 36 7.75 0.51 19.02
C TYR A 36 6.97 1.31 20.08
N SER A 37 5.64 1.45 19.92
CA SER A 37 4.84 2.32 20.79
C SER A 37 4.83 1.88 22.26
N GLN A 38 4.99 0.58 22.53
CA GLN A 38 5.18 -0.03 23.84
C GLN A 38 6.45 -0.92 23.88
N GLY A 39 7.47 -0.56 23.09
CA GLY A 39 8.67 -1.39 22.89
C GLY A 39 8.53 -2.38 21.73
N PRO A 40 9.52 -3.26 21.52
CA PRO A 40 9.54 -4.21 20.40
C PRO A 40 8.31 -5.14 20.38
N GLY A 41 7.79 -5.41 19.19
CA GLY A 41 6.57 -6.20 18.98
C GLY A 41 5.28 -5.39 19.05
N SER A 42 5.36 -4.05 19.05
CA SER A 42 4.18 -3.18 19.06
C SER A 42 3.71 -2.91 17.63
N THR A 43 3.33 -3.95 16.89
CA THR A 43 2.93 -3.81 15.48
C THR A 43 1.65 -2.99 15.31
N VAL A 44 1.41 -2.47 14.11
CA VAL A 44 0.16 -1.75 13.81
C VAL A 44 -1.05 -2.62 14.14
N SER A 45 -1.04 -3.91 13.80
CA SER A 45 -2.13 -4.84 14.13
C SER A 45 -2.45 -4.92 15.63
N GLU A 46 -1.44 -4.87 16.51
CA GLU A 46 -1.65 -4.84 17.97
C GLU A 46 -2.21 -3.48 18.43
N VAL A 47 -1.73 -2.39 17.83
CA VAL A 47 -2.17 -1.01 18.16
C VAL A 47 -3.62 -0.76 17.73
N VAL A 48 -4.02 -1.21 16.54
CA VAL A 48 -5.38 -1.03 16.00
C VAL A 48 -6.32 -2.19 16.30
N SER A 49 -6.07 -2.93 17.38
CA SER A 49 -6.88 -4.08 17.82
C SER A 49 -8.37 -3.76 18.04
N SER A 50 -8.77 -2.48 18.07
CA SER A 50 -10.17 -2.06 18.09
C SER A 50 -10.90 -2.25 16.76
N GLY A 51 -10.19 -2.48 15.65
CA GLY A 51 -10.78 -2.89 14.37
C GLY A 51 -10.12 -2.30 13.13
N MET A 52 -10.61 -2.77 11.98
CA MET A 52 -10.25 -2.30 10.65
C MET A 52 -11.52 -1.94 9.88
N THR A 53 -11.43 -0.94 9.01
CA THR A 53 -12.46 -0.54 8.06
C THR A 53 -11.86 -0.44 6.66
N ALA A 54 -12.69 -0.49 5.63
CA ALA A 54 -12.21 -0.30 4.27
C ALA A 54 -13.23 0.28 3.30
N VAL A 55 -12.72 1.01 2.32
CA VAL A 55 -13.46 1.46 1.14
C VAL A 55 -13.50 0.33 0.12
N VAL A 56 -14.66 -0.32 0.00
CA VAL A 56 -14.87 -1.52 -0.84
C VAL A 56 -14.81 -1.21 -2.35
N ASN A 57 -14.53 -2.25 -3.16
CA ASN A 57 -14.32 -2.15 -4.61
C ASN A 57 -15.47 -2.71 -5.46
N VAL A 58 -16.69 -2.76 -4.91
CA VAL A 58 -17.86 -3.39 -5.58
C VAL A 58 -18.77 -2.35 -6.25
N GLY A 59 -19.38 -2.76 -7.35
CA GLY A 59 -20.42 -2.04 -8.08
C GLY A 59 -21.47 -3.00 -8.65
N ASP A 60 -22.22 -2.55 -9.65
CA ASP A 60 -23.27 -3.32 -10.33
C ASP A 60 -22.77 -4.15 -11.53
N ASP A 61 -21.45 -4.15 -11.78
CA ASP A 61 -20.83 -5.04 -12.76
C ASP A 61 -21.14 -6.52 -12.44
N PRO A 62 -21.33 -7.40 -13.44
CA PRO A 62 -21.68 -8.81 -13.19
C PRO A 62 -20.67 -9.59 -12.33
N ASN A 63 -19.38 -9.17 -12.34
CA ASN A 63 -18.33 -9.74 -11.50
C ASN A 63 -18.07 -8.91 -10.22
N TRP A 64 -18.91 -7.91 -9.93
CA TRP A 64 -18.88 -6.97 -8.81
C TRP A 64 -17.71 -5.99 -8.82
N THR A 65 -16.49 -6.42 -9.14
CA THR A 65 -15.27 -5.62 -8.92
C THR A 65 -14.65 -5.06 -10.19
N GLY A 66 -15.32 -5.17 -11.35
CA GLY A 66 -14.82 -4.76 -12.67
C GLY A 66 -13.73 -5.70 -13.21
N HIS A 67 -12.62 -5.83 -12.48
CA HIS A 67 -11.62 -6.87 -12.71
C HIS A 67 -11.95 -8.11 -11.88
N THR A 68 -12.11 -9.28 -12.52
CA THR A 68 -12.45 -10.53 -11.79
C THR A 68 -11.43 -10.85 -10.69
N LEU A 69 -10.13 -10.67 -10.96
CA LEU A 69 -9.09 -10.89 -9.95
C LEU A 69 -9.09 -9.86 -8.80
N ALA A 70 -9.77 -8.71 -8.93
CA ALA A 70 -9.88 -7.73 -7.83
C ALA A 70 -10.84 -8.19 -6.72
N GLN A 71 -11.64 -9.23 -6.96
CA GLN A 71 -12.39 -9.92 -5.89
C GLN A 71 -11.44 -10.47 -4.80
N ALA A 72 -10.20 -10.82 -5.18
CA ALA A 72 -9.18 -11.28 -4.25
C ALA A 72 -8.83 -10.22 -3.18
N ASN A 73 -8.91 -8.93 -3.52
CA ASN A 73 -8.67 -7.84 -2.56
C ASN A 73 -9.75 -7.79 -1.49
N LEU A 74 -11.03 -7.88 -1.88
CA LEU A 74 -12.13 -7.89 -0.91
C LEU A 74 -12.09 -9.14 -0.02
N TYR A 75 -11.82 -10.30 -0.61
CA TYR A 75 -11.62 -11.54 0.15
C TYR A 75 -10.45 -11.39 1.14
N GLY A 76 -9.29 -10.96 0.65
CA GLY A 76 -8.08 -10.84 1.45
C GLY A 76 -8.19 -9.83 2.58
N TYR A 77 -8.85 -8.69 2.35
CA TYR A 77 -9.18 -7.73 3.41
C TYR A 77 -9.98 -8.40 4.53
N ALA A 78 -11.05 -9.14 4.19
CA ALA A 78 -11.88 -9.80 5.19
C ALA A 78 -11.10 -10.87 5.97
N ARG A 79 -10.16 -11.57 5.33
CA ARG A 79 -9.28 -12.53 6.01
C ARG A 79 -8.33 -11.82 6.99
N LEU A 80 -7.70 -10.72 6.60
CA LEU A 80 -6.79 -9.97 7.47
C LEU A 80 -7.52 -9.24 8.60
N ALA A 81 -8.72 -8.71 8.35
CA ALA A 81 -9.55 -8.11 9.39
C ALA A 81 -10.02 -9.15 10.43
N TRP A 82 -10.14 -10.42 10.02
CA TRP A 82 -10.42 -11.53 10.92
C TRP A 82 -9.18 -12.00 11.70
N ASP A 83 -8.06 -12.17 11.01
CA ASP A 83 -6.78 -12.58 11.59
C ASP A 83 -5.61 -11.94 10.80
N PRO A 84 -4.97 -10.89 11.34
CA PRO A 84 -3.90 -10.17 10.64
C PRO A 84 -2.62 -11.01 10.50
N HIS A 85 -2.48 -12.10 11.26
CA HIS A 85 -1.30 -12.96 11.23
C HIS A 85 -1.35 -13.99 10.10
N LEU A 86 -2.43 -14.05 9.32
CA LEU A 86 -2.50 -14.90 8.14
C LEU A 86 -1.47 -14.46 7.10
N GLY A 87 -0.75 -15.43 6.53
CA GLY A 87 0.19 -15.18 5.43
C GLY A 87 -0.54 -14.87 4.12
N ALA A 88 0.02 -13.94 3.33
CA ALA A 88 -0.54 -13.56 2.03
C ALA A 88 -0.68 -14.77 1.09
N GLN A 89 0.29 -15.69 1.09
CA GLN A 89 0.25 -16.93 0.29
C GLN A 89 -1.00 -17.76 0.61
N ARG A 90 -1.28 -17.98 1.89
CA ARG A 90 -2.44 -18.78 2.34
C ARG A 90 -3.76 -18.14 1.91
N ILE A 91 -3.91 -16.83 2.13
CA ILE A 91 -5.11 -16.09 1.72
C ILE A 91 -5.33 -16.22 0.20
N THR A 92 -4.25 -16.08 -0.56
CA THR A 92 -4.25 -16.14 -2.02
C THR A 92 -4.68 -17.51 -2.53
N GLU A 93 -4.09 -18.58 -1.99
CA GLU A 93 -4.42 -19.96 -2.37
C GLU A 93 -5.86 -20.35 -2.01
N GLU A 94 -6.34 -19.90 -0.84
CA GLU A 94 -7.73 -20.08 -0.41
C GLU A 94 -8.69 -19.43 -1.43
N TRP A 95 -8.47 -18.15 -1.78
CA TRP A 95 -9.32 -17.43 -2.72
C TRP A 95 -9.32 -18.06 -4.12
N ILE A 96 -8.15 -18.42 -4.64
CA ILE A 96 -8.03 -19.05 -5.96
C ILE A 96 -8.76 -20.39 -6.00
N THR A 97 -8.61 -21.19 -4.95
CA THR A 97 -9.26 -22.50 -4.84
C THR A 97 -10.78 -22.38 -4.86
N LEU A 98 -11.33 -21.39 -4.15
CA LEU A 98 -12.77 -21.13 -4.09
C LEU A 98 -13.32 -20.55 -5.41
N THR A 99 -12.51 -19.78 -6.13
CA THR A 99 -12.96 -19.04 -7.32
C THR A 99 -12.77 -19.83 -8.62
N PHE A 100 -11.64 -20.53 -8.76
CA PHE A 100 -11.23 -21.20 -10.00
C PHE A 100 -11.05 -22.72 -9.86
N GLY A 101 -11.21 -23.27 -8.64
CA GLY A 101 -11.06 -24.70 -8.36
C GLY A 101 -9.62 -25.12 -8.02
N ARG A 102 -9.37 -26.43 -7.99
CA ARG A 102 -8.14 -27.04 -7.43
C ARG A 102 -7.10 -27.46 -8.48
N ASP A 103 -7.20 -26.96 -9.71
CA ASP A 103 -6.17 -27.25 -10.71
C ASP A 103 -4.84 -26.58 -10.30
N LEU A 104 -3.77 -27.37 -10.17
CA LEU A 104 -2.49 -26.88 -9.65
C LEU A 104 -1.82 -25.87 -10.58
N LYS A 105 -2.04 -25.96 -11.89
CA LYS A 105 -1.48 -25.01 -12.85
C LYS A 105 -2.20 -23.66 -12.75
N VAL A 106 -3.53 -23.68 -12.59
CA VAL A 106 -4.32 -22.47 -12.31
C VAL A 106 -3.89 -21.84 -11.00
N LEU A 107 -3.75 -22.63 -9.93
CA LEU A 107 -3.31 -22.17 -8.62
C LEU A 107 -1.95 -21.46 -8.70
N ASP A 108 -0.93 -22.12 -9.26
CA ASP A 108 0.40 -21.54 -9.41
C ASP A 108 0.39 -20.25 -10.25
N THR A 109 -0.30 -20.29 -11.39
CA THR A 109 -0.30 -19.17 -12.34
C THR A 109 -0.97 -17.93 -11.72
N VAL A 110 -2.16 -18.08 -11.14
CA VAL A 110 -2.91 -16.96 -10.57
C VAL A 110 -2.24 -16.46 -9.30
N SER A 111 -1.68 -17.35 -8.45
CA SER A 111 -0.91 -16.94 -7.27
C SER A 111 0.28 -16.06 -7.65
N ARG A 112 1.07 -16.46 -8.65
CA ARG A 112 2.21 -15.64 -9.11
C ARG A 112 1.76 -14.30 -9.66
N MET A 113 0.67 -14.27 -10.45
CA MET A 113 0.10 -13.02 -10.95
C MET A 113 -0.32 -12.09 -9.81
N LEU A 114 -1.06 -12.59 -8.83
CA LEU A 114 -1.54 -11.79 -7.70
C LEU A 114 -0.36 -11.29 -6.86
N LEU A 115 0.50 -12.16 -6.37
CA LEU A 115 1.55 -11.80 -5.41
C LEU A 115 2.62 -10.85 -5.99
N SER A 116 2.84 -10.85 -7.31
CA SER A 116 3.77 -9.91 -7.96
C SER A 116 3.12 -8.61 -8.44
N SER A 117 1.79 -8.55 -8.48
CA SER A 117 1.08 -7.47 -9.18
C SER A 117 1.26 -6.08 -8.58
N TRP A 118 1.37 -5.97 -7.25
CA TRP A 118 1.55 -4.69 -6.58
C TRP A 118 2.92 -4.08 -6.90
N GLU A 119 4.00 -4.84 -6.71
CA GLU A 119 5.37 -4.43 -7.06
C GLU A 119 5.48 -4.11 -8.56
N ILE A 120 4.86 -4.92 -9.43
CA ILE A 120 4.81 -4.63 -10.86
C ILE A 120 4.13 -3.29 -11.14
N TYR A 121 3.01 -2.98 -10.47
CA TYR A 121 2.31 -1.71 -10.63
C TYR A 121 3.14 -0.53 -10.12
N GLU A 122 3.80 -0.67 -8.98
CA GLU A 122 4.69 0.35 -8.41
C GLU A 122 5.86 0.66 -9.35
N ASN A 123 6.50 -0.37 -9.91
CA ASN A 123 7.68 -0.25 -10.77
C ASN A 123 7.52 0.67 -11.99
N TYR A 124 6.30 0.89 -12.49
CA TYR A 124 6.05 1.81 -13.61
C TYR A 124 5.19 3.03 -13.26
N THR A 125 4.88 3.25 -11.98
CA THR A 125 4.05 4.40 -11.56
C THR A 125 4.84 5.45 -10.81
N MET A 126 5.30 5.14 -9.60
CA MET A 126 5.93 6.12 -8.71
C MET A 126 7.23 5.57 -8.12
N PRO A 127 8.35 6.30 -8.25
CA PRO A 127 9.63 5.81 -7.76
C PRO A 127 9.76 6.04 -6.24
N LEU A 128 10.27 5.02 -5.54
CA LEU A 128 10.92 5.16 -4.23
C LEU A 128 10.06 5.89 -3.18
N GLY A 129 8.75 5.64 -3.18
CA GLY A 129 7.80 6.13 -2.17
C GLY A 129 7.32 7.58 -2.35
N ILE A 130 7.72 8.30 -3.39
CA ILE A 130 7.38 9.73 -3.56
C ILE A 130 5.86 10.00 -3.69
N GLY A 131 5.11 9.03 -4.22
CA GLY A 131 3.67 9.14 -4.41
C GLY A 131 3.21 10.04 -5.56
N TRP A 132 1.89 10.15 -5.66
CA TRP A 132 1.17 11.08 -6.54
C TRP A 132 1.33 10.81 -8.04
N MET A 133 2.17 11.56 -8.76
CA MET A 133 2.48 11.45 -10.21
C MET A 133 1.32 11.01 -11.13
N CYS A 134 0.07 11.35 -10.78
CA CYS A 134 -1.14 10.90 -11.44
C CYS A 134 -1.95 12.08 -11.98
N ASN A 135 -2.78 11.82 -12.98
CA ASN A 135 -3.64 12.87 -13.54
C ASN A 135 -4.58 13.47 -12.48
N PRO A 136 -4.70 14.81 -12.41
CA PRO A 136 -5.61 15.45 -11.49
C PRO A 136 -7.08 15.02 -11.67
N ASN A 137 -7.82 15.09 -10.56
CA ASN A 137 -9.22 14.68 -10.41
C ASN A 137 -9.45 13.17 -10.53
N HIS A 138 -9.20 12.59 -11.70
CA HIS A 138 -9.56 11.19 -11.94
C HIS A 138 -8.44 10.20 -11.56
N HIS A 139 -7.26 10.69 -11.19
CA HIS A 139 -6.15 9.93 -10.57
C HIS A 139 -5.62 8.75 -11.39
N PHE A 140 -5.98 8.67 -12.67
CA PHE A 140 -5.63 7.55 -13.55
C PHE A 140 -4.56 7.95 -14.57
N GLY A 141 -3.49 7.16 -14.63
CA GLY A 141 -2.41 7.36 -15.59
C GLY A 141 -1.42 8.46 -15.18
N PRO A 142 -0.26 8.51 -15.87
CA PRO A 142 0.88 9.31 -15.45
C PRO A 142 0.67 10.80 -15.72
N ASN A 143 0.99 11.61 -14.72
CA ASN A 143 1.16 13.05 -14.84
C ASN A 143 2.07 13.52 -13.71
N VAL A 144 3.37 13.59 -13.99
CA VAL A 144 4.41 13.83 -12.98
C VAL A 144 4.10 15.11 -12.19
N ASP A 145 3.95 16.23 -12.89
CA ASP A 145 3.67 17.53 -12.28
C ASP A 145 2.16 17.77 -12.02
N GLY A 146 1.32 16.74 -12.13
CA GLY A 146 -0.14 16.87 -12.11
C GLY A 146 -0.66 17.70 -10.94
N TYR A 147 -0.07 17.49 -9.76
CA TYR A 147 -0.40 18.23 -8.55
C TYR A 147 0.74 19.07 -7.96
N GLU A 148 1.89 19.16 -8.63
CA GLU A 148 3.12 19.74 -8.08
C GLU A 148 2.95 21.21 -7.66
N TYR A 149 2.12 21.97 -8.38
CA TYR A 149 1.83 23.37 -8.08
C TYR A 149 0.39 23.60 -7.60
N SER A 150 -0.28 22.52 -7.19
CA SER A 150 -1.64 22.57 -6.68
C SER A 150 -1.69 22.92 -5.19
N LYS A 151 -2.90 23.09 -4.64
CA LYS A 151 -3.11 23.43 -3.22
C LYS A 151 -3.14 22.21 -2.28
N TRP A 152 -2.87 21.01 -2.79
CA TRP A 152 -3.21 19.75 -2.10
C TRP A 152 -2.09 19.20 -1.20
N GLY A 153 -0.88 19.79 -1.21
CA GLY A 153 0.22 19.32 -0.35
C GLY A 153 1.00 18.12 -0.91
N THR A 154 0.88 17.85 -2.20
CA THR A 154 1.29 16.60 -2.86
C THR A 154 2.44 16.85 -3.83
N TYR A 155 3.60 17.18 -3.28
CA TYR A 155 4.72 17.72 -4.04
C TYR A 155 5.90 16.75 -4.04
N HIS A 156 6.52 16.55 -5.20
CA HIS A 156 7.74 15.78 -5.37
C HIS A 156 9.01 16.64 -5.43
N ARG A 157 8.88 17.97 -5.65
CA ARG A 157 9.98 18.95 -5.63
C ARG A 157 11.12 18.61 -6.59
N ALA A 158 10.76 18.06 -7.75
CA ALA A 158 11.76 17.69 -8.75
C ALA A 158 12.35 18.94 -9.42
N ASP A 159 13.66 18.95 -9.60
CA ASP A 159 14.38 19.93 -10.40
C ASP A 159 15.51 19.25 -11.20
N HIS A 160 16.43 20.04 -11.76
CA HIS A 160 17.53 19.53 -12.58
C HIS A 160 18.70 18.95 -11.76
N PHE A 161 18.67 19.06 -10.43
CA PHE A 161 19.67 18.50 -9.51
C PHE A 161 19.15 17.27 -8.77
N GLY A 162 17.85 17.21 -8.46
CA GLY A 162 17.28 16.12 -7.68
C GLY A 162 15.76 16.12 -7.57
N ILE A 163 15.26 15.23 -6.72
CA ILE A 163 13.84 15.00 -6.42
C ILE A 163 13.74 14.46 -4.99
N GLY A 164 12.59 14.66 -4.33
CA GLY A 164 12.31 14.13 -2.99
C GLY A 164 11.80 15.21 -2.05
N VAL A 165 11.27 14.79 -0.90
CA VAL A 165 10.76 15.72 0.12
C VAL A 165 11.54 15.52 1.40
N ASP A 166 12.36 16.50 1.76
CA ASP A 166 13.09 16.48 3.02
C ASP A 166 12.11 16.55 4.22
N ARG A 167 11.88 15.39 4.83
CA ARG A 167 11.02 15.19 6.00
C ARG A 167 11.84 14.93 7.27
N THR A 168 13.17 15.03 7.19
CA THR A 168 14.09 14.90 8.33
C THR A 168 13.82 15.96 9.40
N VAL A 169 14.18 15.66 10.65
CA VAL A 169 14.14 16.64 11.76
C VAL A 169 15.25 17.68 11.59
N LYS A 170 16.42 17.26 11.10
CA LYS A 170 17.60 18.12 11.01
C LYS A 170 17.41 19.31 10.05
N ASN A 171 16.87 19.05 8.86
CA ASN A 171 16.86 20.03 7.76
C ASN A 171 15.48 20.22 7.11
N GLY A 172 14.57 19.27 7.30
CA GLY A 172 13.32 19.19 6.58
C GLY A 172 12.10 19.67 7.37
N THR A 173 10.96 19.04 7.09
CA THR A 173 9.69 19.34 7.77
C THR A 173 9.61 18.79 9.20
N GLY A 174 10.55 17.95 9.62
CA GLY A 174 10.53 17.26 10.92
C GLY A 174 9.47 16.18 11.07
N TYR A 175 8.92 15.66 9.96
CA TYR A 175 7.90 14.60 10.01
C TYR A 175 8.47 13.29 10.57
N VAL A 176 9.74 12.97 10.30
CA VAL A 176 10.43 11.81 10.90
C VAL A 176 10.34 11.81 12.43
N GLY A 177 10.34 12.99 13.06
CA GLY A 177 10.21 13.15 14.52
C GLY A 177 8.87 12.70 15.11
N GLN A 178 7.88 12.35 14.29
CA GLN A 178 6.60 11.78 14.73
C GLN A 178 6.70 10.28 15.05
N TYR A 179 7.71 9.58 14.51
CA TYR A 179 7.95 8.18 14.80
C TYR A 179 8.64 7.97 16.15
N ARG A 180 8.57 6.75 16.69
CA ARG A 180 9.40 6.34 17.83
C ARG A 180 10.90 6.33 17.44
N PRO A 181 11.82 6.51 18.41
CA PRO A 181 13.25 6.69 18.12
C PRO A 181 13.88 5.62 17.23
N GLU A 182 13.37 4.39 17.28
CA GLU A 182 13.79 3.26 16.46
C GLU A 182 13.54 3.51 14.98
N ASN A 183 12.28 3.79 14.60
CA ASN A 183 11.89 4.08 13.22
C ASN A 183 12.38 5.47 12.77
N ALA A 184 12.35 6.47 13.66
CA ALA A 184 12.85 7.80 13.35
C ALA A 184 14.34 7.75 12.93
N ARG A 185 15.17 6.95 13.63
CA ARG A 185 16.58 6.79 13.27
C ARG A 185 16.78 6.17 11.89
N VAL A 186 15.91 5.24 11.50
CA VAL A 186 15.97 4.60 10.18
C VAL A 186 15.66 5.62 9.08
N TYR A 187 14.62 6.44 9.26
CA TYR A 187 14.16 7.38 8.24
C TYR A 187 14.92 8.74 8.25
N GLU A 188 15.66 9.07 9.30
CA GLU A 188 16.37 10.37 9.43
C GLU A 188 17.60 10.50 8.52
N SER A 189 18.15 9.41 7.98
CA SER A 189 19.31 9.47 7.09
C SER A 189 19.13 8.65 5.82
N GLN A 190 19.70 9.18 4.73
CA GLN A 190 19.68 8.56 3.41
C GLN A 190 20.35 7.17 3.39
N GLU A 191 21.37 6.95 4.23
CA GLU A 191 22.09 5.68 4.27
C GLU A 191 21.29 4.55 4.93
N SER A 192 20.43 4.87 5.89
CA SER A 192 19.60 3.88 6.59
C SER A 192 18.16 3.82 6.07
N CYS A 193 17.69 4.85 5.38
CA CYS A 193 16.33 4.89 4.85
C CYS A 193 16.14 3.81 3.77
N PRO A 194 15.11 2.95 3.88
CA PRO A 194 14.82 1.97 2.84
C PRO A 194 14.56 2.64 1.49
N GLN A 195 15.03 2.02 0.41
CA GLN A 195 14.97 2.62 -0.93
C GLN A 195 13.53 2.87 -1.37
N GLU A 196 12.62 1.96 -1.04
CA GLU A 196 11.20 2.03 -1.33
C GLU A 196 10.47 3.22 -0.67
N LEU A 197 11.10 3.89 0.31
CA LEU A 197 10.57 5.09 0.97
C LEU A 197 11.51 6.29 0.89
N LEU A 198 12.62 6.19 0.13
CA LEU A 198 13.69 7.19 0.17
C LEU A 198 13.22 8.57 -0.26
N LEU A 199 12.42 8.68 -1.32
CA LEU A 199 11.96 10.00 -1.79
C LEU A 199 10.79 10.54 -0.95
N PHE A 200 10.17 9.68 -0.13
CA PHE A 200 9.24 10.12 0.88
C PHE A 200 9.93 10.83 2.06
N PHE A 201 11.19 10.52 2.38
CA PHE A 201 11.87 11.09 3.56
C PHE A 201 12.98 12.09 3.22
#